data_AF-A0A3E2NCC5-F1
#
_entry.id   AF-A0A3E2NCC5-F1
#
_cell.length_a   1.000
_cell.length_b   1.000
_cell.length_c   1.000
_cell.angle_alpha   90.00
_cell.angle_beta   90.00
_cell.angle_gamma   90.00
#
_symmetry.space_group_name_H-M   'P 1'
#
loop_
_entity.id
_entity.type
_entity.pdbx_description
1 polymer ?
#
loop_
_entity_poly.entity_id
_entity_poly.type
_entity_poly.pdbx_seq_one_letter_code
_entity_poly.pdbx_strand_id
1 'polypeptide(L)'
;METKYLENDIKLIAQEIHSYTTALLHSTKNLSYDSLQKLSDCYFSLDSLSVHSNLPAHEKVILLRDCHKISDTIWFGSNLFYFSSFYYAYRTIKDSDEPEIQKHFQKMNLDITAMRLNVVNKLNAKEDFDSSEDNCFFNRVERCNWAFQFIINNSKEELYAPALYCMCNLLQTLFLCTANVQSQYYQSSITSIQQIIQTLLSFFSKDEACNIINNNMSLSYFIFDQVEHYNTISTEKIDFQVCDINISSITRPTSLLRSLITISAYDTVQFQSLFEEVYPKLIDNFSNWSSISDKALLLQILSIYSKNLNFKPDFELDIYEIMNTINIDDILDQVFYLDKINIDIVTDNHLQSLQSLKDNTLRKSVGNCMHGIRPEIIARESSKPHGSFEISDMEVPINYKGHQIHLCLPFKTGVEISEKTVPVNVAYQIVRPFTEFNQCVVVFVTAKKCSENLMNQIKKLKDKMHWPIAIIEERALAALLLMNNEL
;
A
#
# COMPACT_ATOMS: atom_id res chain seq x y z
N MET A 1 23.18 17.51 1.81
CA MET A 1 22.68 17.05 0.49
C MET A 1 21.77 18.12 -0.08
N GLU A 2 21.94 18.56 -1.34
CA GLU A 2 20.98 19.51 -1.95
C GLU A 2 19.68 18.79 -2.29
N THR A 3 18.55 19.37 -1.90
CA THR A 3 17.19 18.80 -2.05
C THR A 3 16.84 18.40 -3.49
N LYS A 4 17.40 19.11 -4.48
CA LYS A 4 17.17 18.86 -5.90
C LYS A 4 17.74 17.51 -6.40
N TYR A 5 18.85 17.03 -5.84
CA TYR A 5 19.38 15.71 -6.22
C TYR A 5 18.50 14.59 -5.69
N LEU A 6 18.03 14.74 -4.45
CA LEU A 6 17.12 13.80 -3.80
C LEU A 6 15.81 13.61 -4.59
N GLU A 7 15.22 14.69 -5.10
CA GLU A 7 14.00 14.63 -5.94
C GLU A 7 14.22 13.83 -7.23
N ASN A 8 15.33 14.08 -7.94
CA ASN A 8 15.65 13.39 -9.18
C ASN A 8 15.88 11.89 -8.96
N ASP A 9 16.54 11.52 -7.87
CA ASP A 9 16.80 10.11 -7.55
C ASP A 9 15.52 9.37 -7.18
N ILE A 10 14.67 9.97 -6.32
CA ILE A 10 13.36 9.39 -5.98
C ILE A 10 12.54 9.18 -7.25
N LYS A 11 12.50 10.18 -8.12
CA LYS A 11 11.78 10.12 -9.40
C LYS A 11 12.27 8.98 -10.29
N LEU A 12 13.57 8.92 -10.55
CA LEU A 12 14.17 7.91 -11.41
C LEU A 12 13.89 6.49 -10.89
N ILE A 13 14.08 6.29 -9.59
CA ILE A 13 13.89 4.98 -8.96
C ILE A 13 12.41 4.57 -8.98
N ALA A 14 11.50 5.49 -8.65
CA ALA A 14 10.06 5.22 -8.68
C ALA A 14 9.58 4.85 -10.09
N GLN A 15 10.08 5.51 -11.13
CA GLN A 15 9.78 5.18 -12.53
C GLN A 15 10.23 3.77 -12.91
N GLU A 16 11.44 3.37 -12.49
CA GLU A 16 11.96 2.03 -12.76
C GLU A 16 11.16 0.94 -12.03
N ILE A 17 10.78 1.18 -10.77
CA ILE A 17 9.95 0.25 -9.99
C ILE A 17 8.56 0.13 -10.60
N HIS A 18 7.92 1.24 -10.94
CA HIS A 18 6.61 1.24 -11.61
C HIS A 18 6.66 0.46 -12.94
N SER A 19 7.70 0.69 -13.74
CA SER A 19 7.92 -0.01 -15.01
C SER A 19 8.13 -1.52 -14.82
N TYR A 20 8.93 -1.90 -13.81
CA TYR A 20 9.16 -3.30 -13.45
C TYR A 20 7.87 -3.99 -13.01
N THR A 21 7.12 -3.38 -12.09
CA THR A 21 5.84 -3.92 -11.58
C THR A 21 4.85 -4.13 -12.72
N THR A 22 4.67 -3.11 -13.56
CA THR A 22 3.75 -3.16 -14.70
C THR A 22 4.16 -4.27 -15.69
N ALA A 23 5.44 -4.32 -16.09
CA ALA A 23 5.93 -5.32 -17.04
C ALA A 23 5.80 -6.76 -16.50
N LEU A 24 6.14 -6.98 -15.23
CA LEU A 24 6.13 -8.32 -14.63
C LEU A 24 4.70 -8.85 -14.46
N LEU A 25 3.76 -8.00 -14.03
CA LEU A 25 2.38 -8.41 -13.81
C LEU A 25 1.60 -8.62 -15.11
N HIS A 26 2.01 -7.98 -16.22
CA HIS A 26 1.43 -8.25 -17.54
C HIS A 26 1.97 -9.51 -18.23
N SER A 27 3.19 -9.95 -17.93
CA SER A 27 3.92 -10.93 -18.75
C SER A 27 3.83 -12.38 -18.28
N THR A 28 3.48 -12.65 -17.01
CA THR A 28 3.62 -13.99 -16.44
C THR A 28 2.46 -14.40 -15.54
N LYS A 29 1.83 -15.56 -15.83
CA LYS A 29 0.79 -16.16 -14.98
C LYS A 29 1.34 -16.88 -13.75
N ASN A 30 2.59 -17.35 -13.81
CA ASN A 30 3.26 -18.04 -12.71
C ASN A 30 4.60 -17.37 -12.41
N LEU A 31 4.67 -16.63 -11.31
CA LEU A 31 5.88 -15.95 -10.85
C LEU A 31 6.75 -16.88 -10.00
N SER A 32 8.07 -16.74 -10.13
CA SER A 32 9.01 -17.44 -9.25
C SER A 32 9.02 -16.84 -7.84
N TYR A 33 9.48 -17.59 -6.83
CA TYR A 33 9.62 -17.07 -5.46
C TYR A 33 10.54 -15.84 -5.38
N ASP A 34 11.60 -15.80 -6.19
CA ASP A 34 12.50 -14.64 -6.29
C ASP A 34 11.75 -13.41 -6.86
N SER A 35 10.91 -13.61 -7.88
CA SER A 35 10.09 -12.53 -8.45
C SER A 35 9.06 -12.00 -7.44
N LEU A 36 8.43 -12.89 -6.66
CA LEU A 36 7.47 -12.50 -5.63
C LEU A 36 8.14 -11.78 -4.46
N GLN A 37 9.35 -12.18 -4.08
CA GLN A 37 10.14 -11.46 -3.09
C GLN A 37 10.48 -10.04 -3.57
N LYS A 38 10.94 -9.90 -4.81
CA LYS A 38 11.22 -8.60 -5.43
C LYS A 38 10.00 -7.69 -5.47
N LEU A 39 8.84 -8.24 -5.83
CA LEU A 39 7.58 -7.49 -5.79
C LEU A 39 7.23 -7.05 -4.36
N SER A 40 7.49 -7.89 -3.35
CA SER A 40 7.27 -7.53 -1.95
C SER A 40 8.15 -6.34 -1.52
N ASP A 41 9.43 -6.33 -1.91
CA ASP A 41 10.33 -5.20 -1.66
C ASP A 41 9.81 -3.92 -2.36
N CYS A 42 9.33 -4.06 -3.61
CA CYS A 42 8.70 -2.96 -4.35
C CYS A 42 7.48 -2.42 -3.61
N TYR A 43 6.57 -3.27 -3.13
CA TYR A 43 5.39 -2.85 -2.36
C TYR A 43 5.78 -1.95 -1.18
N PHE A 44 6.70 -2.39 -0.32
CA PHE A 44 7.05 -1.62 0.89
C PHE A 44 7.70 -0.28 0.54
N SER A 45 8.43 -0.21 -0.58
CA SER A 45 9.01 1.04 -1.07
C SER A 45 7.96 2.02 -1.61
N LEU A 46 6.98 1.54 -2.37
CA LEU A 46 5.91 2.35 -2.95
C LEU A 46 4.93 2.82 -1.88
N ASP A 47 4.57 1.94 -0.94
CA ASP A 47 3.76 2.29 0.23
C ASP A 47 4.45 3.39 1.06
N SER A 48 5.73 3.19 1.40
CA SER A 48 6.51 4.18 2.13
C SER A 48 6.56 5.53 1.40
N LEU A 49 6.80 5.54 0.08
CA LEU A 49 6.81 6.75 -0.73
C LEU A 49 5.43 7.45 -0.72
N SER A 50 4.34 6.68 -0.85
CA SER A 50 2.97 7.22 -0.88
C SER A 50 2.52 7.87 0.44
N VAL A 51 3.10 7.43 1.56
CA VAL A 51 2.82 7.93 2.91
C VAL A 51 3.75 9.09 3.28
N HIS A 52 4.99 9.09 2.80
CA HIS A 52 6.03 10.02 3.26
C HIS A 52 6.31 11.19 2.31
N SER A 53 5.86 11.12 1.06
CA SER A 53 6.05 12.19 0.07
C SER A 53 4.76 12.95 -0.22
N ASN A 54 4.90 14.26 -0.53
CA ASN A 54 3.80 15.11 -0.93
C ASN A 54 3.56 15.00 -2.44
N LEU A 55 3.10 13.83 -2.88
CA LEU A 55 2.90 13.55 -4.30
C LEU A 55 1.60 14.17 -4.83
N PRO A 56 1.54 14.54 -6.11
CA PRO A 56 0.30 14.82 -6.80
C PRO A 56 -0.69 13.66 -6.64
N ALA A 57 -1.97 14.00 -6.46
CA ALA A 57 -3.02 13.02 -6.19
C ALA A 57 -3.06 11.83 -7.16
N HIS A 58 -2.83 12.09 -8.46
CA HIS A 58 -2.88 11.06 -9.49
C HIS A 58 -1.70 10.09 -9.45
N GLU A 59 -0.50 10.56 -9.12
CA GLU A 59 0.67 9.69 -8.96
C GLU A 59 0.54 8.85 -7.70
N LYS A 60 0.04 9.44 -6.61
CA LYS A 60 -0.30 8.67 -5.41
C LYS A 60 -1.28 7.54 -5.72
N VAL A 61 -2.29 7.80 -6.55
CA VAL A 61 -3.25 6.77 -7.01
C VAL A 61 -2.56 5.67 -7.82
N ILE A 62 -1.63 6.01 -8.72
CA ILE A 62 -0.86 5.02 -9.50
C ILE A 62 -0.02 4.14 -8.57
N LEU A 63 0.69 4.73 -7.59
CA LEU A 63 1.49 3.98 -6.63
C LEU A 63 0.64 3.03 -5.77
N LEU A 64 -0.49 3.51 -5.23
CA LEU A 64 -1.39 2.68 -4.43
C LEU A 64 -2.00 1.54 -5.26
N ARG A 65 -2.33 1.80 -6.52
CA ARG A 65 -2.79 0.76 -7.45
C ARG A 65 -1.71 -0.28 -7.72
N ASP A 66 -0.44 0.12 -7.87
CA ASP A 66 0.66 -0.84 -7.96
C ASP A 66 0.78 -1.68 -6.69
N CYS A 67 0.64 -1.08 -5.51
CA CYS A 67 0.60 -1.81 -4.25
C CYS A 67 -0.54 -2.84 -4.22
N HIS A 68 -1.74 -2.48 -4.68
CA HIS A 68 -2.88 -3.42 -4.74
C HIS A 68 -2.61 -4.57 -5.72
N LYS A 69 -2.13 -4.26 -6.93
CA LYS A 69 -1.76 -5.29 -7.92
C LYS A 69 -0.70 -6.26 -7.39
N ILE A 70 0.31 -5.75 -6.68
CA ILE A 70 1.34 -6.57 -6.04
C ILE A 70 0.75 -7.43 -4.93
N SER A 71 -0.03 -6.82 -4.03
CA SER A 71 -0.69 -7.51 -2.93
C SER A 71 -1.55 -8.65 -3.45
N ASP A 72 -2.39 -8.40 -4.45
CA ASP A 72 -3.27 -9.42 -5.02
C ASP A 72 -2.48 -10.57 -5.65
N THR A 73 -1.37 -10.25 -6.31
CA THR A 73 -0.50 -11.26 -6.93
C THR A 73 0.16 -12.16 -5.89
N ILE A 74 0.57 -11.60 -4.76
CA ILE A 74 1.24 -12.34 -3.68
C ILE A 74 0.20 -13.11 -2.84
N TRP A 75 -0.91 -12.45 -2.49
CA TRP A 75 -1.95 -12.94 -1.57
C TRP A 75 -2.94 -13.90 -2.24
N PHE A 76 -3.52 -13.52 -3.38
CA PHE A 76 -4.59 -14.26 -4.06
C PHE A 76 -4.11 -15.22 -5.17
N GLY A 77 -2.79 -15.31 -5.38
CA GLY A 77 -2.21 -16.36 -6.23
C GLY A 77 -2.26 -17.74 -5.57
N SER A 78 -2.08 -18.81 -6.36
CA SER A 78 -1.90 -20.20 -5.89
C SER A 78 -0.71 -20.43 -4.93
N ASN A 79 -0.07 -19.35 -4.49
CA ASN A 79 1.14 -19.31 -3.69
C ASN A 79 0.82 -19.52 -2.20
N LEU A 80 -0.28 -18.96 -1.68
CA LEU A 80 -0.71 -19.13 -0.28
C LEU A 80 -1.73 -20.26 -0.15
N PHE A 81 -1.27 -21.52 -0.22
CA PHE A 81 -2.14 -22.66 0.12
C PHE A 81 -2.26 -22.82 1.64
N TYR A 82 -3.09 -21.97 2.28
CA TYR A 82 -3.41 -21.98 3.72
C TYR A 82 -2.19 -22.04 4.66
N PHE A 83 -1.06 -21.39 4.34
CA PHE A 83 0.17 -21.53 5.13
C PHE A 83 0.62 -22.99 5.28
N SER A 84 0.58 -23.76 4.19
CA SER A 84 1.05 -25.15 4.15
C SER A 84 2.54 -25.28 4.44
N SER A 85 3.35 -24.26 4.09
CA SER A 85 4.76 -24.22 4.49
C SER A 85 4.91 -24.33 6.01
N PHE A 86 4.11 -23.58 6.79
CA PHE A 86 4.13 -23.64 8.24
C PHE A 86 3.68 -25.02 8.75
N TYR A 87 2.66 -25.60 8.11
CA TYR A 87 2.16 -26.92 8.48
C TYR A 87 3.23 -28.01 8.36
N TYR A 88 4.06 -27.95 7.31
CA TYR A 88 5.09 -28.94 7.03
C TYR A 88 6.49 -28.56 7.54
N ALA A 89 6.68 -27.35 8.09
CA ALA A 89 7.98 -26.81 8.49
C ALA A 89 8.86 -27.78 9.28
N TYR A 90 8.38 -28.27 10.43
CA TYR A 90 9.13 -29.21 11.25
C TYR A 90 9.49 -30.50 10.51
N ARG A 91 8.54 -31.09 9.78
CA ARG A 91 8.74 -32.34 9.05
C ARG A 91 9.77 -32.17 7.94
N THR A 92 9.62 -31.13 7.12
CA THR A 92 10.55 -30.87 6.01
C THR A 92 11.95 -30.59 6.53
N ILE A 93 12.11 -29.77 7.57
CA ILE A 93 13.43 -29.46 8.16
C ILE A 93 14.09 -30.69 8.79
N LYS A 94 13.29 -31.59 9.38
CA LYS A 94 13.80 -32.81 10.01
C LYS A 94 14.20 -33.89 9.01
N ASP A 95 13.39 -34.12 7.99
CA ASP A 95 13.44 -35.35 7.18
C ASP A 95 14.08 -35.14 5.79
N SER A 96 14.33 -33.89 5.37
CA SER A 96 14.75 -33.58 4.00
C SER A 96 16.24 -33.19 3.89
N ASP A 97 16.72 -33.06 2.66
CA ASP A 97 18.08 -32.58 2.38
C ASP A 97 18.19 -31.05 2.40
N GLU A 98 19.41 -30.53 2.43
CA GLU A 98 19.67 -29.09 2.54
C GLU A 98 19.01 -28.27 1.41
N PRO A 99 19.07 -28.67 0.11
CA PRO A 99 18.37 -27.94 -0.95
C PRO A 99 16.85 -27.86 -0.76
N GLU A 100 16.21 -28.93 -0.30
CA GLU A 100 14.77 -28.93 -0.02
C GLU A 100 14.45 -28.03 1.18
N ILE A 101 15.28 -28.06 2.21
CA ILE A 101 15.15 -27.18 3.39
C ILE A 101 15.28 -25.71 2.99
N GLN A 102 16.25 -25.35 2.15
CA GLN A 102 16.44 -23.97 1.67
C GLN A 102 15.23 -23.48 0.87
N LYS A 103 14.69 -24.31 -0.04
CA LYS A 103 13.44 -23.99 -0.76
C LYS A 103 12.26 -23.82 0.19
N HIS A 104 12.20 -24.64 1.24
CA HIS A 104 11.16 -24.54 2.25
C HIS A 104 11.25 -23.21 3.02
N PHE A 105 12.45 -22.78 3.43
CA PHE A 105 12.65 -21.47 4.05
C PHE A 105 12.28 -20.30 3.14
N GLN A 106 12.60 -20.37 1.84
CA GLN A 106 12.17 -19.36 0.88
C GLN A 106 10.64 -19.26 0.82
N LYS A 107 9.96 -20.41 0.80
CA LYS A 107 8.50 -20.45 0.80
C LYS A 107 7.88 -19.96 2.12
N MET A 108 8.46 -20.33 3.26
CA MET A 108 8.03 -19.83 4.58
C MET A 108 8.16 -18.30 4.65
N ASN A 109 9.29 -17.75 4.21
CA ASN A 109 9.49 -16.29 4.17
C ASN A 109 8.47 -15.61 3.25
N LEU A 110 8.21 -16.17 2.07
CA LEU A 110 7.18 -15.64 1.17
C LEU A 110 5.80 -15.63 1.84
N ASP A 111 5.43 -16.70 2.55
CA ASP A 111 4.15 -16.77 3.26
C ASP A 111 4.07 -15.76 4.41
N ILE A 112 5.15 -15.58 5.16
CA ILE A 112 5.26 -14.54 6.20
C ILE A 112 5.10 -13.15 5.56
N THR A 113 5.82 -12.87 4.48
CA THR A 113 5.75 -11.58 3.79
C THR A 113 4.37 -11.33 3.22
N ALA A 114 3.71 -12.34 2.66
CA ALA A 114 2.34 -12.21 2.19
C ALA A 114 1.38 -11.85 3.34
N MET A 115 1.51 -12.52 4.50
CA MET A 115 0.76 -12.15 5.70
C MET A 115 1.07 -10.73 6.17
N ARG A 116 2.35 -10.32 6.14
CA ARG A 116 2.75 -8.96 6.48
C ARG A 116 2.09 -7.93 5.58
N LEU A 117 2.03 -8.16 4.27
CA LEU A 117 1.34 -7.29 3.32
C LEU A 117 -0.15 -7.19 3.63
N ASN A 118 -0.81 -8.32 3.87
CA ASN A 118 -2.22 -8.36 4.26
C ASN A 118 -2.48 -7.59 5.57
N VAL A 119 -1.62 -7.76 6.58
CA VAL A 119 -1.68 -7.01 7.84
C VAL A 119 -1.53 -5.51 7.61
N VAL A 120 -0.55 -5.08 6.82
CA VAL A 120 -0.35 -3.65 6.49
C VAL A 120 -1.56 -3.08 5.76
N ASN A 121 -2.07 -3.76 4.74
CA ASN A 121 -3.28 -3.35 4.02
C ASN A 121 -4.48 -3.21 4.96
N LYS A 122 -4.74 -4.22 5.80
CA LYS A 122 -5.84 -4.19 6.76
C LYS A 122 -5.67 -3.08 7.79
N LEU A 123 -4.46 -2.81 8.28
CA LEU A 123 -4.20 -1.69 9.19
C LEU A 123 -4.45 -0.33 8.51
N ASN A 124 -3.99 -0.16 7.27
CA ASN A 124 -4.22 1.05 6.48
C ASN A 124 -5.71 1.25 6.17
N ALA A 125 -6.43 0.15 5.89
CA ALA A 125 -7.87 0.12 5.65
C ALA A 125 -8.70 0.03 6.94
N LYS A 126 -8.07 -0.01 8.13
CA LYS A 126 -8.71 -0.26 9.45
C LYS A 126 -9.74 -1.41 9.43
N GLU A 127 -9.40 -2.49 8.73
CA GLU A 127 -10.19 -3.70 8.64
C GLU A 127 -9.78 -4.72 9.70
N ASP A 128 -10.72 -5.58 10.09
CA ASP A 128 -10.46 -6.68 11.01
C ASP A 128 -9.87 -7.92 10.30
N PHE A 129 -9.27 -8.79 11.10
CA PHE A 129 -8.80 -10.10 10.66
C PHE A 129 -9.86 -11.14 10.96
N ASP A 130 -10.46 -11.76 9.95
CA ASP A 130 -11.55 -12.72 10.12
C ASP A 130 -11.57 -13.85 9.09
N SER A 131 -10.58 -13.93 8.19
CA SER A 131 -10.58 -14.95 7.14
C SER A 131 -10.11 -16.32 7.62
N SER A 132 -10.46 -17.37 6.88
CA SER A 132 -9.99 -18.73 7.17
C SER A 132 -8.47 -18.88 7.01
N GLU A 133 -7.90 -18.08 6.12
CA GLU A 133 -6.49 -17.95 5.82
C GLU A 133 -5.76 -17.28 7.00
N ASP A 134 -6.29 -16.18 7.54
CA ASP A 134 -5.77 -15.53 8.75
C ASP A 134 -5.70 -16.53 9.92
N ASN A 135 -6.79 -17.28 10.15
CA ASN A 135 -6.83 -18.35 11.16
C ASN A 135 -5.75 -19.42 10.96
N CYS A 136 -5.50 -19.83 9.71
CA CYS A 136 -4.48 -20.82 9.40
C CYS A 136 -3.06 -20.32 9.70
N PHE A 137 -2.77 -19.03 9.51
CA PHE A 137 -1.49 -18.45 9.88
C PHE A 137 -1.24 -18.63 11.38
N PHE A 138 -2.12 -18.07 12.23
CA PHE A 138 -1.93 -18.07 13.68
C PHE A 138 -1.91 -19.47 14.28
N ASN A 139 -2.76 -20.38 13.79
CA ASN A 139 -2.81 -21.77 14.26
C ASN A 139 -1.56 -22.60 13.91
N ARG A 140 -0.73 -22.16 12.97
CA ARG A 140 0.42 -22.93 12.46
C ARG A 140 1.77 -22.34 12.84
N VAL A 141 1.80 -21.13 13.44
CA VAL A 141 3.05 -20.49 13.90
C VAL A 141 3.87 -21.42 14.80
N GLU A 142 3.21 -22.16 15.69
CA GLU A 142 3.85 -23.11 16.60
C GLU A 142 4.72 -24.14 15.85
N ARG A 143 4.29 -24.60 14.68
CA ARG A 143 5.02 -25.61 13.90
C ARG A 143 6.29 -25.05 13.28
N CYS A 144 6.31 -23.76 12.93
CA CYS A 144 7.53 -23.06 12.55
C CYS A 144 8.50 -23.02 13.74
N ASN A 145 7.97 -22.71 14.93
CA ASN A 145 8.77 -22.65 16.15
C ASN A 145 9.41 -24.00 16.49
N TRP A 146 8.67 -25.11 16.35
CA TRP A 146 9.24 -26.46 16.51
C TRP A 146 10.40 -26.73 15.54
N ALA A 147 10.30 -26.23 14.31
CA ALA A 147 11.35 -26.40 13.31
C ALA A 147 12.61 -25.60 13.68
N PHE A 148 12.46 -24.37 14.17
CA PHE A 148 13.59 -23.57 14.68
C PHE A 148 14.25 -24.24 15.90
N GLN A 149 13.44 -24.74 16.85
CA GLN A 149 13.96 -25.48 18.00
C GLN A 149 14.72 -26.75 17.59
N PHE A 150 14.23 -27.46 16.58
CA PHE A 150 14.93 -28.64 16.03
C PHE A 150 16.32 -28.28 15.49
N ILE A 151 16.44 -27.17 14.75
CA ILE A 151 17.72 -26.68 14.21
C ILE A 151 18.74 -26.43 15.33
N ILE A 152 18.33 -25.74 16.40
CA ILE A 152 19.21 -25.45 17.55
C ILE A 152 19.59 -26.73 18.29
N ASN A 153 18.60 -27.60 18.56
CA ASN A 153 18.79 -28.80 19.38
C ASN A 153 19.68 -29.86 18.69
N ASN A 154 19.76 -29.82 17.36
CA ASN A 154 20.58 -30.73 16.57
C ASN A 154 21.81 -30.04 15.95
N SER A 155 22.14 -28.83 16.42
CA SER A 155 23.28 -28.03 15.96
C SER A 155 23.43 -27.96 14.44
N LYS A 156 22.34 -27.63 13.73
CA LYS A 156 22.31 -27.45 12.27
C LYS A 156 22.81 -26.05 11.88
N GLU A 157 24.10 -25.81 12.09
CA GLU A 157 24.74 -24.49 11.95
C GLU A 157 24.50 -23.83 10.59
N GLU A 158 24.51 -24.60 9.51
CA GLU A 158 24.25 -24.16 8.14
C GLU A 158 22.85 -23.54 7.97
N LEU A 159 21.91 -23.89 8.85
CA LEU A 159 20.53 -23.41 8.84
C LEU A 159 20.29 -22.25 9.81
N TYR A 160 21.29 -21.81 10.60
CA TYR A 160 21.10 -20.76 11.60
C TYR A 160 20.73 -19.42 10.97
N ALA A 161 21.49 -18.96 9.97
CA ALA A 161 21.20 -17.69 9.30
C ALA A 161 19.79 -17.66 8.66
N PRO A 162 19.37 -18.62 7.83
CA PRO A 162 18.01 -18.60 7.25
C PRO A 162 16.91 -18.74 8.31
N ALA A 163 17.12 -19.54 9.37
CA ALA A 163 16.16 -19.65 10.47
C ALA A 163 15.98 -18.31 11.20
N LEU A 164 17.08 -17.62 11.55
CA LEU A 164 17.04 -16.34 12.24
C LEU A 164 16.34 -15.25 11.41
N TYR A 165 16.64 -15.15 10.10
CA TYR A 165 15.90 -14.22 9.23
C TYR A 165 14.40 -14.54 9.16
N CYS A 166 14.04 -15.82 9.08
CA CYS A 166 12.65 -16.26 9.07
C CYS A 166 11.94 -15.93 10.39
N MET A 167 12.61 -16.13 11.53
CA MET A 167 12.11 -15.76 12.85
C MET A 167 11.90 -14.26 12.97
N CYS A 168 12.85 -13.44 12.52
CA CYS A 168 12.72 -11.98 12.57
C CYS A 168 11.57 -11.47 11.69
N ASN A 169 11.41 -12.00 10.47
CA ASN A 169 10.26 -11.65 9.61
C ASN A 169 8.92 -12.06 10.25
N LEU A 170 8.88 -13.23 10.89
CA LEU A 170 7.69 -13.74 11.57
C LEU A 170 7.34 -12.88 12.79
N LEU A 171 8.33 -12.53 13.61
CA LEU A 171 8.18 -11.60 14.73
C LEU A 171 7.68 -10.23 14.26
N GLN A 172 8.30 -9.66 13.23
CA GLN A 172 7.90 -8.37 12.65
C GLN A 172 6.42 -8.39 12.23
N THR A 173 5.98 -9.48 11.61
CA THR A 173 4.58 -9.66 11.20
C THR A 173 3.65 -9.76 12.41
N LEU A 174 4.03 -10.56 13.42
CA LEU A 174 3.24 -10.71 14.65
C LEU A 174 3.16 -9.42 15.46
N PHE A 175 4.23 -8.62 15.53
CA PHE A 175 4.20 -7.31 16.19
C PHE A 175 3.21 -6.37 15.51
N LEU A 176 3.14 -6.34 14.18
CA LEU A 176 2.11 -5.57 13.47
C LEU A 176 0.69 -6.02 13.84
N CYS A 177 0.47 -7.33 14.01
CA CYS A 177 -0.82 -7.86 14.48
C CYS A 177 -1.19 -7.41 15.90
N THR A 178 -0.22 -7.00 16.72
CA THR A 178 -0.48 -6.46 18.07
C THR A 178 -0.89 -4.99 18.09
N ALA A 179 -0.75 -4.27 16.96
CA ALA A 179 -1.09 -2.85 16.86
C ALA A 179 -2.58 -2.57 17.11
N ASN A 180 -3.47 -3.55 16.84
CA ASN A 180 -4.89 -3.47 17.15
C ASN A 180 -5.24 -4.38 18.34
N VAL A 181 -5.31 -3.81 19.54
CA VAL A 181 -5.63 -4.54 20.79
C VAL A 181 -7.03 -5.17 20.77
N GLN A 182 -7.92 -4.68 19.93
CA GLN A 182 -9.29 -5.21 19.79
C GLN A 182 -9.37 -6.42 18.85
N SER A 183 -8.28 -6.73 18.12
CA SER A 183 -8.23 -7.90 17.24
C SER A 183 -8.36 -9.19 18.04
N GLN A 184 -9.16 -10.13 17.51
CA GLN A 184 -9.27 -11.49 18.07
C GLN A 184 -7.93 -12.24 18.12
N TYR A 185 -6.96 -11.86 17.28
CA TYR A 185 -5.64 -12.50 17.23
C TYR A 185 -4.59 -11.82 18.13
N TYR A 186 -4.94 -10.76 18.86
CA TYR A 186 -4.01 -10.06 19.73
C TYR A 186 -3.32 -11.03 20.71
N GLN A 187 -4.11 -11.82 21.47
CA GLN A 187 -3.55 -12.74 22.46
C GLN A 187 -2.73 -13.87 21.83
N SER A 188 -3.22 -14.48 20.74
CA SER A 188 -2.49 -15.50 19.99
C SER A 188 -1.15 -14.98 19.44
N SER A 189 -1.11 -13.70 19.02
CA SER A 189 0.11 -13.04 18.57
C SER A 189 1.10 -12.87 19.70
N ILE A 190 0.65 -12.37 20.87
CA ILE A 190 1.50 -12.21 22.07
C ILE A 190 2.09 -13.56 22.50
N THR A 191 1.28 -14.62 22.59
CA THR A 191 1.77 -15.97 22.94
C THR A 191 2.81 -16.47 21.94
N SER A 192 2.55 -16.29 20.65
CA SER A 192 3.48 -16.70 19.59
C SER A 192 4.80 -15.92 19.65
N ILE A 193 4.74 -14.61 19.88
CA ILE A 193 5.91 -13.75 20.05
C ILE A 193 6.77 -14.26 21.20
N GLN A 194 6.18 -14.53 22.36
CA GLN A 194 6.91 -15.04 23.54
C GLN A 194 7.62 -16.37 23.23
N GLN A 195 6.95 -17.31 22.58
CA GLN A 195 7.51 -18.60 22.21
C GLN A 195 8.67 -18.49 21.21
N ILE A 196 8.57 -17.59 20.23
CA ILE A 196 9.62 -17.37 19.24
C ILE A 196 10.81 -16.65 19.87
N ILE A 197 10.57 -15.67 20.75
CA ILE A 197 11.62 -14.96 21.50
C ILE A 197 12.39 -15.92 22.41
N GLN A 198 11.73 -16.85 23.11
CA GLN A 198 12.42 -17.88 23.89
C GLN A 198 13.33 -18.76 23.02
N THR A 199 12.86 -19.10 21.82
CA THR A 199 13.67 -19.85 20.84
C THR A 199 14.83 -19.00 20.31
N LEU A 200 14.64 -17.70 20.09
CA LEU A 200 15.68 -16.76 19.69
C LEU A 200 16.78 -16.65 20.75
N LEU A 201 16.41 -16.54 22.03
CA LEU A 201 17.36 -16.55 23.15
C LEU A 201 18.16 -17.85 23.22
N SER A 202 17.57 -18.97 22.81
CA SER A 202 18.28 -20.25 22.71
C SER A 202 19.35 -20.24 21.62
N PHE A 203 19.18 -19.48 20.52
CA PHE A 203 20.27 -19.25 19.57
C PHE A 203 21.43 -18.49 20.21
N PHE A 204 21.17 -17.48 21.04
CA PHE A 204 22.24 -16.71 21.69
C PHE A 204 23.07 -17.53 22.69
N SER A 205 22.60 -18.71 23.08
CA SER A 205 23.37 -19.67 23.90
C SER A 205 24.37 -20.52 23.10
N LYS A 206 24.41 -20.36 21.77
CA LYS A 206 25.28 -21.12 20.86
C LYS A 206 26.36 -20.21 20.29
N ASP A 207 27.62 -20.56 20.49
CA ASP A 207 28.77 -19.77 20.03
C ASP A 207 28.75 -19.58 18.51
N GLU A 208 28.36 -20.61 17.75
CA GLU A 208 28.31 -20.56 16.29
C GLU A 208 27.22 -19.60 15.79
N ALA A 209 26.07 -19.56 16.47
CA ALA A 209 25.01 -18.62 16.15
C ALA A 209 25.42 -17.18 16.48
N CYS A 210 26.05 -16.95 17.63
CA CYS A 210 26.61 -15.64 17.99
C CYS A 210 27.65 -15.17 16.97
N ASN A 211 28.52 -16.07 16.51
CA ASN A 211 29.49 -15.76 15.45
C ASN A 211 28.79 -15.37 14.13
N ILE A 212 27.72 -16.05 13.74
CA ILE A 212 26.94 -15.70 12.53
C ILE A 212 26.29 -14.32 12.68
N ILE A 213 25.68 -14.05 13.84
CA ILE A 213 25.01 -12.77 14.12
C ILE A 213 26.03 -11.62 14.08
N ASN A 214 27.14 -11.76 14.80
CA ASN A 214 28.17 -10.72 14.90
C ASN A 214 28.86 -10.44 13.55
N ASN A 215 28.96 -11.44 12.67
CA ASN A 215 29.53 -11.27 11.33
C ASN A 215 28.49 -10.83 10.27
N ASN A 216 27.20 -10.78 10.62
CA ASN A 216 26.12 -10.35 9.73
C ASN A 216 25.38 -9.15 10.31
N MET A 217 25.91 -7.96 10.01
CA MET A 217 25.32 -6.66 10.33
C MET A 217 23.81 -6.56 10.12
N SER A 218 23.32 -6.92 8.93
CA SER A 218 21.90 -6.79 8.61
C SER A 218 21.05 -7.70 9.50
N LEU A 219 21.54 -8.90 9.82
CA LEU A 219 20.86 -9.80 10.74
C LEU A 219 20.92 -9.28 12.18
N SER A 220 22.08 -8.79 12.63
CA SER A 220 22.26 -8.25 13.98
C SER A 220 21.33 -7.07 14.25
N TYR A 221 21.25 -6.11 13.32
CA TYR A 221 20.31 -4.99 13.44
C TYR A 221 18.86 -5.47 13.40
N PHE A 222 18.53 -6.41 12.51
CA PHE A 222 17.16 -6.91 12.40
C PHE A 222 16.69 -7.63 13.69
N ILE A 223 17.58 -8.41 14.30
CA ILE A 223 17.35 -9.03 15.62
C ILE A 223 17.16 -7.96 16.69
N PHE A 224 18.05 -6.96 16.74
CA PHE A 224 17.95 -5.86 17.70
C PHE A 224 16.59 -5.15 17.61
N ASP A 225 16.13 -4.83 16.41
CA ASP A 225 14.82 -4.23 16.20
C ASP A 225 13.66 -5.10 16.72
N GLN A 226 13.73 -6.43 16.53
CA GLN A 226 12.70 -7.32 17.06
C GLN A 226 12.74 -7.41 18.59
N VAL A 227 13.94 -7.38 19.18
CA VAL A 227 14.13 -7.35 20.64
C VAL A 227 13.59 -6.05 21.22
N GLU A 228 13.85 -4.91 20.59
CA GLU A 228 13.33 -3.61 21.04
C GLU A 228 11.80 -3.57 20.98
N HIS A 229 11.19 -4.05 19.90
CA HIS A 229 9.74 -4.19 19.83
C HIS A 229 9.19 -5.10 20.94
N TYR A 230 9.83 -6.26 21.19
CA TYR A 230 9.46 -7.12 22.33
C TYR A 230 9.56 -6.38 23.66
N ASN A 231 10.63 -5.61 23.86
CA ASN A 231 10.84 -4.80 25.05
C ASN A 231 9.75 -3.73 25.20
N THR A 232 9.06 -3.28 24.16
CA THR A 232 7.92 -2.35 24.33
C THR A 232 6.67 -3.01 24.92
N ILE A 233 6.44 -4.30 24.64
CA ILE A 233 5.20 -5.01 25.01
C ILE A 233 5.36 -5.96 26.20
N SER A 234 6.59 -6.38 26.52
CA SER A 234 6.90 -7.33 27.59
C SER A 234 7.32 -6.64 28.89
N THR A 235 7.00 -7.25 30.03
CA THR A 235 7.55 -6.86 31.34
C THR A 235 8.98 -7.37 31.55
N GLU A 236 9.31 -8.53 30.98
CA GLU A 236 10.66 -9.08 30.97
C GLU A 236 11.44 -8.46 29.82
N LYS A 237 12.46 -7.68 30.15
CA LYS A 237 13.32 -7.01 29.16
C LYS A 237 14.49 -7.91 28.78
N ILE A 238 14.84 -7.90 27.51
CA ILE A 238 16.02 -8.56 26.96
C ILE A 238 17.05 -7.48 26.65
N ASP A 239 18.24 -7.62 27.22
CA ASP A 239 19.39 -6.79 26.88
C ASP A 239 20.13 -7.44 25.70
N PHE A 240 19.95 -6.88 24.51
CA PHE A 240 20.67 -7.28 23.30
C PHE A 240 21.34 -6.04 22.71
N GLN A 241 22.65 -6.12 22.47
CA GLN A 241 23.43 -5.03 21.91
C GLN A 241 23.92 -5.42 20.52
N VAL A 242 23.82 -4.46 19.59
CA VAL A 242 24.42 -4.61 18.26
C VAL A 242 25.94 -4.45 18.40
N CYS A 243 26.70 -5.28 17.69
CA CYS A 243 28.15 -5.08 17.63
C CYS A 243 28.48 -3.73 16.98
N ASP A 244 29.43 -2.99 17.58
CA ASP A 244 30.01 -1.78 17.00
C ASP A 244 30.72 -2.13 15.68
N ILE A 245 30.02 -1.97 14.57
CA ILE A 245 30.58 -2.21 13.25
C ILE A 245 30.41 -0.96 12.41
N ASN A 246 31.49 -0.56 11.76
CA ASN A 246 31.51 0.59 10.89
C ASN A 246 30.69 0.31 9.62
N ILE A 247 29.51 0.94 9.50
CA ILE A 247 28.60 0.79 8.35
C ILE A 247 29.26 1.16 7.03
N SER A 248 30.23 2.07 7.03
CA SER A 248 30.99 2.45 5.82
C SER A 248 31.87 1.31 5.26
N SER A 249 32.10 0.25 6.03
CA SER A 249 32.86 -0.94 5.62
C SER A 249 32.00 -1.98 4.87
N ILE A 250 30.68 -1.83 4.83
CA ILE A 250 29.80 -2.74 4.10
C ILE A 250 29.95 -2.52 2.60
N THR A 251 30.31 -3.57 1.88
CA THR A 251 30.46 -3.56 0.41
C THR A 251 29.21 -4.01 -0.34
N ARG A 252 28.30 -4.75 0.30
CA ARG A 252 27.06 -5.24 -0.31
C ARG A 252 25.92 -4.24 -0.14
N PRO A 253 25.36 -3.67 -1.23
CA PRO A 253 24.29 -2.68 -1.15
C PRO A 253 23.09 -3.18 -0.34
N THR A 254 22.60 -4.39 -0.59
CA THR A 254 21.42 -4.95 0.11
C THR A 254 21.58 -4.96 1.63
N SER A 255 22.73 -5.39 2.13
CA SER A 255 22.99 -5.47 3.57
C SER A 255 23.04 -4.07 4.20
N LEU A 256 23.69 -3.12 3.53
CA LEU A 256 23.78 -1.72 3.97
C LEU A 256 22.38 -1.09 4.03
N LEU A 257 21.60 -1.22 2.95
CA LEU A 257 20.26 -0.63 2.86
C LEU A 257 19.30 -1.22 3.91
N ARG A 258 19.32 -2.55 4.11
CA ARG A 258 18.51 -3.18 5.16
C ARG A 258 18.87 -2.69 6.55
N SER A 259 20.17 -2.57 6.87
CA SER A 259 20.60 -2.01 8.15
C SER A 259 20.11 -0.57 8.33
N LEU A 260 20.21 0.27 7.30
CA LEU A 260 19.73 1.66 7.36
C LEU A 260 18.21 1.75 7.60
N ILE A 261 17.41 0.90 6.95
CA ILE A 261 15.97 0.81 7.20
C ILE A 261 15.71 0.47 8.67
N THR A 262 16.41 -0.51 9.21
CA THR A 262 16.26 -0.89 10.62
C THR A 262 16.66 0.25 11.57
N ILE A 263 17.80 0.91 11.34
CA ILE A 263 18.27 2.04 12.16
C ILE A 263 17.25 3.18 12.14
N SER A 264 16.64 3.44 10.98
CA SER A 264 15.64 4.49 10.84
C SER A 264 14.39 4.30 11.72
N ALA A 265 14.10 3.07 12.14
CA ALA A 265 12.95 2.75 12.97
C ALA A 265 13.15 3.13 14.45
N TYR A 266 14.39 3.13 14.96
CA TYR A 266 14.65 3.35 16.39
C TYR A 266 15.56 4.56 16.69
N ASP A 267 16.49 4.92 15.80
CA ASP A 267 17.36 6.09 15.97
C ASP A 267 17.43 6.92 14.68
N THR A 268 16.53 7.90 14.61
CA THR A 268 16.44 8.82 13.47
C THR A 268 17.71 9.65 13.27
N VAL A 269 18.40 10.04 14.35
CA VAL A 269 19.58 10.91 14.27
C VAL A 269 20.78 10.12 13.74
N GLN A 270 21.00 8.93 14.29
CA GLN A 270 22.03 8.02 13.82
C GLN A 270 21.78 7.62 12.35
N PHE A 271 20.54 7.28 12.00
CA PHE A 271 20.14 6.99 10.62
C PHE A 271 20.51 8.13 9.66
N GLN A 272 20.12 9.38 9.98
CA GLN A 272 20.40 10.53 9.13
C GLN A 272 21.90 10.72 8.91
N SER A 273 22.69 10.70 9.99
CA SER A 273 24.14 10.86 9.92
C SER A 273 24.80 9.79 9.04
N LEU A 274 24.41 8.53 9.22
CA LEU A 274 24.99 7.41 8.46
C LEU A 274 24.55 7.43 7.01
N PHE A 275 23.28 7.70 6.74
CA PHE A 275 22.77 7.76 5.38
C PHE A 275 23.47 8.87 4.58
N GLU A 276 23.63 10.06 5.17
CA GLU A 276 24.34 11.16 4.53
C GLU A 276 25.81 10.83 4.21
N GLU A 277 26.47 10.04 5.07
CA GLU A 277 27.84 9.58 4.84
C GLU A 277 27.93 8.63 3.63
N VAL A 278 27.01 7.69 3.50
CA VAL A 278 27.08 6.64 2.47
C VAL A 278 26.36 6.99 1.17
N TYR A 279 25.42 7.94 1.20
CA TYR A 279 24.56 8.30 0.07
C TYR A 279 25.33 8.62 -1.23
N PRO A 280 26.42 9.42 -1.24
CA PRO A 280 27.17 9.70 -2.47
C PRO A 280 27.66 8.42 -3.16
N LYS A 281 28.17 7.46 -2.38
CA LYS A 281 28.65 6.16 -2.90
C LYS A 281 27.51 5.29 -3.44
N LEU A 282 26.32 5.39 -2.86
CA LEU A 282 25.15 4.65 -3.31
C LEU A 282 24.66 5.17 -4.67
N ILE A 283 24.53 6.49 -4.81
CA ILE A 283 24.02 7.12 -6.04
C ILE A 283 25.04 7.04 -7.18
N ASP A 284 26.33 7.25 -6.92
CA ASP A 284 27.37 7.13 -7.95
C ASP A 284 27.38 5.75 -8.62
N ASN A 285 26.98 4.71 -7.87
CA ASN A 285 26.90 3.34 -8.36
C ASN A 285 25.49 2.90 -8.80
N PHE A 286 24.47 3.71 -8.54
CA PHE A 286 23.05 3.34 -8.71
C PHE A 286 22.73 2.88 -10.14
N SER A 287 23.26 3.59 -11.15
CA SER A 287 23.05 3.26 -12.57
C SER A 287 23.54 1.86 -12.96
N ASN A 288 24.49 1.30 -12.21
CA ASN A 288 25.04 -0.03 -12.44
C ASN A 288 24.27 -1.14 -11.70
N TRP A 289 23.26 -0.80 -10.89
CA TRP A 289 22.51 -1.79 -10.13
C TRP A 289 21.50 -2.51 -11.04
N SER A 290 21.68 -3.82 -11.20
CA SER A 290 20.73 -4.69 -11.90
C SER A 290 19.61 -5.21 -11.00
N SER A 291 19.79 -5.13 -9.68
CA SER A 291 18.86 -5.66 -8.68
C SER A 291 17.74 -4.67 -8.38
N ILE A 292 16.52 -5.00 -8.79
CA ILE A 292 15.33 -4.18 -8.46
C ILE A 292 15.06 -4.11 -6.95
N SER A 293 15.40 -5.16 -6.19
CA SER A 293 15.28 -5.17 -4.73
C SER A 293 16.15 -4.10 -4.10
N ASP A 294 17.39 -3.92 -4.55
CA ASP A 294 18.27 -2.87 -4.00
C ASP A 294 17.73 -1.48 -4.31
N LYS A 295 17.16 -1.29 -5.51
CA LYS A 295 16.49 -0.04 -5.90
C LYS A 295 15.26 0.24 -5.03
N ALA A 296 14.44 -0.77 -4.77
CA ALA A 296 13.28 -0.66 -3.88
C ALA A 296 13.68 -0.30 -2.45
N LEU A 297 14.70 -0.97 -1.88
CA LEU A 297 15.23 -0.64 -0.56
C LEU A 297 15.79 0.78 -0.50
N LEU A 298 16.48 1.24 -1.55
CA LEU A 298 16.96 2.61 -1.64
C LEU A 298 15.81 3.63 -1.69
N LEU A 299 14.77 3.38 -2.49
CA LEU A 299 13.58 4.24 -2.53
C LEU A 299 12.90 4.35 -1.16
N GLN A 300 12.81 3.25 -0.43
CA GLN A 300 12.25 3.23 0.92
C GLN A 300 13.08 4.12 1.87
N ILE A 301 14.41 4.03 1.82
CA ILE A 301 15.30 4.89 2.61
C ILE A 301 15.16 6.36 2.24
N LEU A 302 15.12 6.69 0.94
CA LEU A 302 14.94 8.07 0.47
C LEU A 302 13.61 8.65 0.95
N SER A 303 12.56 7.82 0.95
CA SER A 303 11.23 8.20 1.44
C SER A 303 11.24 8.49 2.96
N ILE A 304 11.87 7.61 3.74
CA ILE A 304 12.04 7.79 5.20
C ILE A 304 12.89 9.02 5.50
N TYR A 305 14.00 9.20 4.78
CA TYR A 305 14.88 10.36 4.96
C TYR A 305 14.17 11.68 4.62
N SER A 306 13.39 11.71 3.53
CA SER A 306 12.57 12.87 3.15
C SER A 306 11.57 13.25 4.26
N LYS A 307 10.88 12.25 4.83
CA LYS A 307 9.99 12.44 5.99
C LYS A 307 10.73 13.08 7.17
N ASN A 308 11.91 12.55 7.51
CA ASN A 308 12.68 12.99 8.68
C ASN A 308 13.22 14.42 8.51
N LEU A 309 13.47 14.86 7.28
CA LEU A 309 13.80 16.26 6.99
C LEU A 309 12.59 17.20 7.01
N ASN A 310 11.37 16.68 7.23
CA ASN A 310 10.12 17.38 6.90
C ASN A 310 10.11 17.93 5.47
N PHE A 311 10.87 17.29 4.59
CA PHE A 311 10.99 17.66 3.21
C PHE A 311 9.72 17.20 2.51
N LYS A 312 8.91 18.19 2.09
CA LYS A 312 7.70 17.99 1.28
C LYS A 312 7.99 18.47 -0.12
N PRO A 313 8.78 17.73 -0.90
CA PRO A 313 9.08 18.13 -2.26
C PRO A 313 7.78 18.23 -3.06
N ASP A 314 7.65 19.32 -3.81
CA ASP A 314 6.54 19.57 -4.74
C ASP A 314 7.03 19.20 -6.15
N PHE A 315 7.11 17.90 -6.41
CA PHE A 315 7.63 17.34 -7.66
C PHE A 315 6.73 16.23 -8.18
N GLU A 316 6.74 16.05 -9.50
CA GLU A 316 6.06 14.94 -10.18
C GLU A 316 7.08 13.81 -10.46
N LEU A 317 6.70 12.59 -10.13
CA LEU A 317 7.42 11.35 -10.45
C LEU A 317 7.41 11.07 -11.96
N ASP A 318 6.52 11.69 -12.74
CA ASP A 318 6.33 11.41 -14.15
C ASP A 318 6.04 9.92 -14.43
N ILE A 319 5.20 9.31 -13.59
CA ILE A 319 4.66 7.96 -13.82
C ILE A 319 3.31 8.04 -14.51
N TYR A 320 3.04 7.14 -15.46
CA TYR A 320 1.87 7.19 -16.32
C TYR A 320 1.26 5.81 -16.53
N GLU A 321 -0.06 5.72 -16.45
CA GLU A 321 -0.82 4.51 -16.79
C GLU A 321 -1.96 4.87 -17.73
N ILE A 322 -1.91 4.31 -18.94
CA ILE A 322 -2.94 4.50 -19.96
C ILE A 322 -4.11 3.59 -19.64
N MET A 323 -5.29 4.18 -19.40
CA MET A 323 -6.53 3.42 -19.27
C MET A 323 -7.19 3.19 -20.63
N ASN A 324 -7.99 2.13 -20.73
CA ASN A 324 -8.84 1.92 -21.89
C ASN A 324 -9.78 3.11 -22.07
N THR A 325 -9.85 3.64 -23.29
CA THR A 325 -10.70 4.79 -23.57
C THR A 325 -12.17 4.42 -23.46
N ILE A 326 -12.86 5.02 -22.51
CA ILE A 326 -14.31 4.96 -22.38
C ILE A 326 -14.88 6.28 -22.89
N ASN A 327 -15.89 6.23 -23.78
CA ASN A 327 -16.57 7.44 -24.22
C ASN A 327 -17.48 7.93 -23.09
N ILE A 328 -17.05 8.99 -22.41
CA ILE A 328 -17.72 9.52 -21.23
C ILE A 328 -19.05 10.17 -21.62
N ASP A 329 -19.11 10.82 -22.78
CA ASP A 329 -20.32 11.52 -23.24
C ASP A 329 -21.46 10.51 -23.46
N ASP A 330 -21.16 9.35 -24.06
CA ASP A 330 -22.14 8.25 -24.19
C ASP A 330 -22.71 7.81 -22.84
N ILE A 331 -21.88 7.77 -21.79
CA ILE A 331 -22.29 7.34 -20.44
C ILE A 331 -23.12 8.43 -19.76
N LEU A 332 -22.71 9.69 -19.89
CA LEU A 332 -23.45 10.82 -19.34
C LEU A 332 -24.86 10.90 -19.95
N ASP A 333 -24.97 10.70 -21.26
CA ASP A 333 -26.27 10.68 -21.94
C ASP A 333 -27.07 9.42 -21.58
N GLN A 334 -26.43 8.24 -21.50
CA GLN A 334 -27.10 7.01 -21.09
C GLN A 334 -27.69 7.10 -19.67
N VAL A 335 -26.95 7.69 -18.73
CA VAL A 335 -27.30 7.66 -17.30
C VAL A 335 -28.09 8.90 -16.89
N PHE A 336 -27.73 10.09 -17.36
CA PHE A 336 -28.29 11.36 -16.88
C PHE A 336 -29.04 12.16 -17.95
N TYR A 337 -29.02 11.73 -19.22
CA TYR A 337 -29.56 12.49 -20.36
C TYR A 337 -29.11 13.96 -20.37
N LEU A 338 -27.80 14.20 -20.19
CA LEU A 338 -27.28 15.56 -20.11
C LEU A 338 -27.50 16.36 -21.40
N ASP A 339 -27.55 15.70 -22.55
CA ASP A 339 -27.94 16.31 -23.84
C ASP A 339 -29.32 17.01 -23.84
N LYS A 340 -30.22 16.65 -22.92
CA LYS A 340 -31.59 17.18 -22.84
C LYS A 340 -31.78 18.30 -21.83
N ILE A 341 -30.78 18.59 -20.98
CA ILE A 341 -30.94 19.63 -19.96
C ILE A 341 -30.91 21.02 -20.61
N ASN A 342 -31.74 21.93 -20.10
CA ASN A 342 -31.70 23.33 -20.51
C ASN A 342 -31.13 24.19 -19.37
N ILE A 343 -29.90 24.67 -19.55
CA ILE A 343 -29.20 25.47 -18.53
C ILE A 343 -29.77 26.89 -18.39
N ASP A 344 -30.44 27.40 -19.43
CA ASP A 344 -30.97 28.77 -19.46
C ASP A 344 -32.17 28.98 -18.53
N ILE A 345 -32.85 27.90 -18.11
CA ILE A 345 -33.97 27.96 -17.14
C ILE A 345 -33.49 28.16 -15.70
N VAL A 346 -32.18 28.02 -15.45
CA VAL A 346 -31.61 28.07 -14.10
C VAL A 346 -31.49 29.52 -13.62
N THR A 347 -32.17 29.83 -12.52
CA THR A 347 -32.16 31.14 -11.85
C THR A 347 -31.24 31.14 -10.62
N ASP A 348 -30.91 32.32 -10.10
CA ASP A 348 -30.09 32.42 -8.88
C ASP A 348 -30.76 31.79 -7.64
N ASN A 349 -32.10 31.80 -7.57
CA ASN A 349 -32.83 31.11 -6.53
C ASN A 349 -32.63 29.59 -6.60
N HIS A 350 -32.62 29.02 -7.81
CA HIS A 350 -32.31 27.60 -8.01
C HIS A 350 -30.88 27.26 -7.55
N LEU A 351 -29.92 28.14 -7.82
CA LEU A 351 -28.53 27.97 -7.37
C LEU A 351 -28.39 28.07 -5.85
N GLN A 352 -29.12 28.98 -5.20
CA GLN A 352 -29.17 29.07 -3.74
C GLN A 352 -29.77 27.81 -3.11
N SER A 353 -30.87 27.29 -3.67
CA SER A 353 -31.45 26.01 -3.25
C SER A 353 -30.43 24.88 -3.36
N LEU A 354 -29.80 24.72 -4.53
CA LEU A 354 -28.76 23.71 -4.77
C LEU A 354 -27.62 23.79 -3.74
N GLN A 355 -27.11 25.00 -3.48
CA GLN A 355 -25.99 25.20 -2.55
C GLN A 355 -26.36 24.97 -1.09
N SER A 356 -27.66 25.05 -0.76
CA SER A 356 -28.18 24.76 0.58
C SER A 356 -28.41 23.27 0.85
N LEU A 357 -28.37 22.42 -0.20
CA LEU A 357 -28.55 20.98 -0.05
C LEU A 357 -27.44 20.39 0.81
N LYS A 358 -27.85 19.58 1.79
CA LYS A 358 -26.94 18.71 2.53
C LYS A 358 -26.55 17.54 1.66
N ASP A 359 -25.41 16.94 1.97
CA ASP A 359 -24.83 15.86 1.20
C ASP A 359 -25.83 14.72 0.90
N ASN A 360 -26.42 14.09 1.93
CA ASN A 360 -27.37 13.00 1.75
C ASN A 360 -28.56 13.37 0.85
N THR A 361 -29.01 14.63 0.92
CA THR A 361 -30.10 15.11 0.05
C THR A 361 -29.62 15.23 -1.39
N LEU A 362 -28.43 15.81 -1.60
CA LEU A 362 -27.86 15.95 -2.94
C LEU A 362 -27.62 14.58 -3.60
N ARG A 363 -27.03 13.63 -2.87
CA ARG A 363 -26.79 12.25 -3.35
C ARG A 363 -28.08 11.57 -3.75
N LYS A 364 -29.13 11.70 -2.95
CA LYS A 364 -30.46 11.14 -3.25
C LYS A 364 -31.08 11.80 -4.48
N SER A 365 -31.08 13.13 -4.55
CA SER A 365 -31.62 13.90 -5.68
C SER A 365 -30.92 13.51 -6.99
N VAL A 366 -29.59 13.41 -6.97
CA VAL A 366 -28.80 12.98 -8.15
C VAL A 366 -29.03 11.51 -8.47
N GLY A 367 -29.12 10.64 -7.47
CA GLY A 367 -29.48 9.23 -7.64
C GLY A 367 -30.82 9.06 -8.36
N ASN A 368 -31.83 9.86 -8.01
CA ASN A 368 -33.14 9.83 -8.65
C ASN A 368 -33.11 10.28 -10.13
N CYS A 369 -32.08 11.02 -10.54
CA CYS A 369 -31.87 11.41 -11.93
C CYS A 369 -31.17 10.33 -12.77
N MET A 370 -30.76 9.21 -12.17
CA MET A 370 -30.01 8.15 -12.86
C MET A 370 -30.96 7.15 -13.55
N HIS A 371 -30.70 6.87 -14.83
CA HIS A 371 -31.45 5.94 -15.65
C HIS A 371 -30.68 4.66 -15.96
N GLY A 372 -31.41 3.58 -16.26
CA GLY A 372 -30.83 2.29 -16.64
C GLY A 372 -30.19 1.51 -15.50
N ILE A 373 -30.39 1.95 -14.24
CA ILE A 373 -29.83 1.36 -13.03
C ILE A 373 -30.98 0.93 -12.13
N ARG A 374 -30.80 -0.20 -11.44
CA ARG A 374 -31.81 -0.72 -10.52
C ARG A 374 -32.05 0.25 -9.36
N PRO A 375 -33.32 0.64 -9.07
CA PRO A 375 -33.63 1.57 -7.99
C PRO A 375 -33.12 1.11 -6.62
N GLU A 376 -33.08 -0.20 -6.38
CA GLU A 376 -32.56 -0.75 -5.12
C GLU A 376 -31.06 -0.43 -4.91
N ILE A 377 -30.28 -0.43 -5.99
CA ILE A 377 -28.85 -0.10 -5.95
C ILE A 377 -28.69 1.40 -5.66
N ILE A 378 -29.41 2.25 -6.38
CA ILE A 378 -29.38 3.72 -6.17
C ILE A 378 -29.75 4.06 -4.73
N ALA A 379 -30.82 3.46 -4.20
CA ALA A 379 -31.27 3.70 -2.83
C ALA A 379 -30.21 3.28 -1.80
N ARG A 380 -29.54 2.15 -2.01
CA ARG A 380 -28.45 1.69 -1.15
C ARG A 380 -27.28 2.67 -1.19
N GLU A 381 -26.75 2.98 -2.37
CA GLU A 381 -25.55 3.82 -2.53
C GLU A 381 -25.79 5.26 -2.06
N SER A 382 -26.95 5.86 -2.37
CA SER A 382 -27.28 7.22 -1.91
C SER A 382 -27.50 7.35 -0.40
N SER A 383 -27.73 6.24 0.30
CA SER A 383 -27.90 6.19 1.76
C SER A 383 -26.64 5.72 2.51
N LYS A 384 -25.57 5.41 1.77
CA LYS A 384 -24.33 4.88 2.31
C LYS A 384 -23.69 5.89 3.27
N PRO A 385 -23.26 5.46 4.48
CA PRO A 385 -22.70 6.35 5.48
C PRO A 385 -21.27 6.76 5.13
N HIS A 386 -21.03 8.08 5.12
CA HIS A 386 -19.70 8.62 4.85
C HIS A 386 -18.65 8.18 5.85
N GLY A 387 -17.58 7.60 5.32
CA GLY A 387 -16.47 7.10 6.11
C GLY A 387 -15.16 7.12 5.33
N SER A 388 -14.05 6.93 6.05
CA SER A 388 -12.72 6.86 5.43
C SER A 388 -12.57 5.73 4.41
N PHE A 389 -13.44 4.72 4.47
CA PHE A 389 -13.38 3.50 3.68
C PHE A 389 -14.12 3.58 2.34
N GLU A 390 -14.87 4.66 2.10
CA GLU A 390 -15.59 4.80 0.84
C GLU A 390 -14.63 5.13 -0.31
N ILE A 391 -14.73 4.39 -1.41
CA ILE A 391 -13.92 4.63 -2.61
C ILE A 391 -14.41 5.93 -3.27
N SER A 392 -15.73 6.08 -3.31
CA SER A 392 -16.46 7.26 -3.72
C SER A 392 -17.74 7.40 -2.89
N ASP A 393 -18.37 8.56 -2.95
CA ASP A 393 -19.60 8.84 -2.20
C ASP A 393 -20.80 8.02 -2.71
N MET A 394 -20.78 7.59 -3.98
CA MET A 394 -21.61 6.52 -4.54
C MET A 394 -20.81 5.70 -5.57
N GLU A 395 -20.92 4.37 -5.53
CA GLU A 395 -20.35 3.47 -6.55
C GLU A 395 -21.43 2.58 -7.18
N VAL A 396 -21.77 2.84 -8.44
CA VAL A 396 -22.91 2.20 -9.09
C VAL A 396 -22.46 1.35 -10.29
N PRO A 397 -22.75 0.04 -10.33
CA PRO A 397 -22.47 -0.77 -11.50
C PRO A 397 -23.40 -0.40 -12.66
N ILE A 398 -22.83 -0.17 -13.84
CA ILE A 398 -23.57 0.09 -15.08
C ILE A 398 -23.11 -0.86 -16.19
N ASN A 399 -24.01 -1.17 -17.12
CA ASN A 399 -23.68 -1.91 -18.33
C ASN A 399 -23.36 -0.92 -19.45
N TYR A 400 -22.15 -1.00 -19.98
CA TYR A 400 -21.69 -0.19 -21.11
C TYR A 400 -21.09 -1.10 -22.19
N LYS A 401 -21.68 -1.07 -23.40
CA LYS A 401 -21.26 -1.88 -24.56
C LYS A 401 -21.07 -3.38 -24.24
N GLY A 402 -21.94 -3.94 -23.39
CA GLY A 402 -21.91 -5.35 -23.00
C GLY A 402 -20.93 -5.71 -21.87
N HIS A 403 -20.21 -4.72 -21.33
CA HIS A 403 -19.33 -4.89 -20.18
C HIS A 403 -19.91 -4.18 -18.96
N GLN A 404 -19.76 -4.79 -17.78
CA GLN A 404 -20.08 -4.15 -16.52
C GLN A 404 -18.91 -3.25 -16.11
N ILE A 405 -19.19 -1.97 -15.88
CA ILE A 405 -18.21 -0.98 -15.40
C ILE A 405 -18.76 -0.28 -14.15
N HIS A 406 -17.89 0.35 -13.36
CA HIS A 406 -18.30 1.10 -12.17
C HIS A 406 -18.42 2.60 -12.48
N LEU A 407 -19.59 3.20 -12.22
CA LEU A 407 -19.79 4.64 -12.21
C LEU A 407 -19.57 5.15 -10.79
N CYS A 408 -18.50 5.92 -10.58
CA CYS A 408 -18.14 6.49 -9.29
C CYS A 408 -18.49 7.97 -9.26
N LEU A 409 -19.27 8.39 -8.27
CA LEU A 409 -19.80 9.74 -8.15
C LEU A 409 -19.29 10.38 -6.85
N PRO A 410 -18.12 11.06 -6.86
CA PRO A 410 -17.73 11.89 -5.75
C PRO A 410 -18.56 13.19 -5.74
N PHE A 411 -19.03 13.58 -4.57
CA PHE A 411 -19.89 14.74 -4.33
C PHE A 411 -19.17 15.82 -3.51
N LYS A 412 -19.45 17.07 -3.83
CA LYS A 412 -19.15 18.22 -2.97
C LYS A 412 -20.35 19.15 -2.90
N THR A 413 -20.92 19.31 -1.71
CA THR A 413 -22.04 20.22 -1.49
C THR A 413 -21.60 21.68 -1.38
N GLY A 414 -22.55 22.60 -1.57
CA GLY A 414 -22.30 24.02 -1.38
C GLY A 414 -21.96 24.37 0.07
N VAL A 415 -22.45 23.55 1.02
CA VAL A 415 -22.20 23.65 2.46
C VAL A 415 -20.77 23.22 2.81
N GLU A 416 -20.23 22.18 2.18
CA GLU A 416 -18.86 21.71 2.42
C GLU A 416 -17.79 22.67 1.88
N ILE A 417 -18.08 23.32 0.77
CA ILE A 417 -17.13 24.23 0.13
C ILE A 417 -17.28 25.61 0.76
N SER A 418 -16.35 26.01 1.63
CA SER A 418 -16.34 27.36 2.21
C SER A 418 -16.04 28.45 1.17
N GLU A 419 -15.25 28.11 0.15
CA GLU A 419 -14.84 29.01 -0.93
C GLU A 419 -15.93 29.21 -2.00
N LYS A 420 -15.70 30.14 -2.93
CA LYS A 420 -16.61 30.38 -4.07
C LYS A 420 -16.58 29.25 -5.09
N THR A 421 -15.46 28.56 -5.21
CA THR A 421 -15.22 27.50 -6.19
C THR A 421 -14.64 26.27 -5.49
N VAL A 422 -14.71 25.11 -6.14
CA VAL A 422 -14.11 23.88 -5.63
C VAL A 422 -12.57 23.99 -5.71
N PRO A 423 -11.87 23.86 -4.57
CA PRO A 423 -10.41 23.92 -4.53
C PRO A 423 -9.75 22.67 -5.14
N VAL A 424 -8.49 22.83 -5.58
CA VAL A 424 -7.69 21.76 -6.20
C VAL A 424 -7.40 20.58 -5.26
N ASN A 425 -7.42 20.79 -3.94
CA ASN A 425 -7.20 19.73 -2.96
C ASN A 425 -8.30 18.64 -2.98
N VAL A 426 -9.43 18.88 -3.64
CA VAL A 426 -10.49 17.89 -3.89
C VAL A 426 -10.06 16.87 -4.95
N ALA A 427 -9.03 17.14 -5.75
CA ALA A 427 -8.59 16.28 -6.84
C ALA A 427 -8.36 14.82 -6.41
N TYR A 428 -7.82 14.58 -5.21
CA TYR A 428 -7.64 13.22 -4.69
C TYR A 428 -8.96 12.45 -4.59
N GLN A 429 -10.06 13.08 -4.16
CA GLN A 429 -11.37 12.42 -4.07
C GLN A 429 -11.92 12.07 -5.46
N ILE A 430 -11.61 12.89 -6.48
CA ILE A 430 -12.00 12.63 -7.87
C ILE A 430 -11.22 11.46 -8.45
N VAL A 431 -9.92 11.35 -8.14
CA VAL A 431 -9.07 10.31 -8.74
C VAL A 431 -8.97 9.03 -7.93
N ARG A 432 -9.31 9.06 -6.64
CA ARG A 432 -9.27 7.91 -5.74
C ARG A 432 -9.95 6.66 -6.32
N PRO A 433 -11.11 6.73 -7.01
CA PRO A 433 -11.73 5.53 -7.56
C PRO A 433 -10.85 4.70 -8.52
N PHE A 434 -9.85 5.33 -9.14
CA PHE A 434 -8.91 4.64 -10.02
C PHE A 434 -7.88 3.78 -9.26
N THR A 435 -7.82 3.83 -7.91
CA THR A 435 -7.00 2.90 -7.12
C THR A 435 -7.59 1.49 -7.15
N GLU A 436 -8.92 1.38 -7.02
CA GLU A 436 -9.62 0.11 -6.90
C GLU A 436 -10.14 -0.44 -8.23
N PHE A 437 -10.60 0.45 -9.12
CA PHE A 437 -11.32 0.03 -10.31
C PHE A 437 -10.49 0.24 -11.59
N ASN A 438 -10.15 -0.87 -12.24
CA ASN A 438 -9.51 -0.86 -13.56
C ASN A 438 -10.48 -0.47 -14.69
N GLN A 439 -11.79 -0.62 -14.47
CA GLN A 439 -12.86 -0.26 -15.40
C GLN A 439 -13.92 0.57 -14.67
N CYS A 440 -13.62 1.86 -14.49
CA CYS A 440 -14.57 2.82 -13.93
C CYS A 440 -14.64 4.09 -14.76
N VAL A 441 -15.71 4.85 -14.53
CA VAL A 441 -15.88 6.24 -14.94
C VAL A 441 -16.17 7.06 -13.71
N VAL A 442 -15.51 8.20 -13.60
CA VAL A 442 -15.76 9.14 -12.51
C VAL A 442 -16.58 10.30 -13.04
N VAL A 443 -17.70 10.59 -12.38
CA VAL A 443 -18.50 11.80 -12.63
C VAL A 443 -18.49 12.62 -11.35
N PHE A 444 -17.65 13.64 -11.29
CA PHE A 444 -17.59 14.53 -10.13
C PHE A 444 -18.80 15.46 -10.11
N VAL A 445 -19.57 15.43 -9.03
CA VAL A 445 -20.80 16.21 -8.87
C VAL A 445 -20.60 17.29 -7.82
N THR A 446 -20.85 18.54 -8.18
CA THR A 446 -20.63 19.66 -7.26
C THR A 446 -21.67 20.78 -7.40
N ALA A 447 -22.12 21.30 -6.26
CA ALA A 447 -23.05 22.43 -6.20
C ALA A 447 -22.42 23.78 -6.60
N LYS A 448 -21.08 23.87 -6.63
CA LYS A 448 -20.33 25.07 -7.02
C LYS A 448 -19.40 24.77 -8.19
N LYS A 449 -19.03 25.80 -8.94
CA LYS A 449 -18.05 25.69 -10.04
C LYS A 449 -16.69 25.21 -9.53
N CYS A 450 -16.02 24.40 -10.33
CA CYS A 450 -14.63 24.05 -10.10
C CYS A 450 -13.71 25.27 -10.28
N SER A 451 -12.64 25.35 -9.49
CA SER A 451 -11.57 26.32 -9.75
C SER A 451 -10.86 26.01 -11.07
N GLU A 452 -10.28 27.03 -11.72
CA GLU A 452 -9.49 26.83 -12.93
C GLU A 452 -8.34 25.86 -12.72
N ASN A 453 -7.70 25.90 -11.54
CA ASN A 453 -6.62 24.97 -11.18
C ASN A 453 -7.11 23.51 -11.15
N LEU A 454 -8.27 23.25 -10.57
CA LEU A 454 -8.87 21.91 -10.56
C LEU A 454 -9.24 21.46 -11.98
N MET A 455 -9.85 22.34 -12.78
CA MET A 455 -10.21 22.05 -14.17
C MET A 455 -8.98 21.75 -15.04
N ASN A 456 -7.90 22.51 -14.88
CA ASN A 456 -6.63 22.29 -15.57
C ASN A 456 -6.03 20.93 -15.19
N GLN A 457 -6.09 20.56 -13.91
CA GLN A 457 -5.64 19.26 -13.45
C GLN A 457 -6.48 18.12 -14.06
N ILE A 458 -7.81 18.22 -14.02
CA ILE A 458 -8.69 17.20 -14.62
C ILE A 458 -8.45 17.09 -16.12
N LYS A 459 -8.29 18.22 -16.83
CA LYS A 459 -7.94 18.22 -18.25
C LYS A 459 -6.61 17.52 -18.51
N LYS A 460 -5.56 17.81 -17.74
CA LYS A 460 -4.26 17.12 -17.84
C LYS A 460 -4.42 15.60 -17.67
N LEU A 461 -5.24 15.15 -16.73
CA LEU A 461 -5.51 13.71 -16.52
C LEU A 461 -6.25 13.08 -17.70
N LYS A 462 -7.27 13.76 -18.23
CA LYS A 462 -8.01 13.28 -19.42
C LYS A 462 -7.11 13.21 -20.66
N ASP A 463 -6.34 14.26 -20.92
CA ASP A 463 -5.53 14.38 -22.13
C ASP A 463 -4.29 13.48 -22.10
N LYS A 464 -3.64 13.33 -20.92
CA LYS A 464 -2.39 12.58 -20.79
C LYS A 464 -2.55 11.12 -20.42
N MET A 465 -3.55 10.79 -19.58
CA MET A 465 -3.75 9.44 -19.04
C MET A 465 -4.98 8.74 -19.61
N HIS A 466 -5.82 9.46 -20.35
CA HIS A 466 -7.13 8.98 -20.81
C HIS A 466 -8.05 8.54 -19.67
N TRP A 467 -7.93 9.16 -18.49
CA TRP A 467 -8.79 8.85 -17.36
C TRP A 467 -10.22 9.34 -17.62
N PRO A 468 -11.23 8.46 -17.52
CA PRO A 468 -12.60 8.80 -17.87
C PRO A 468 -13.27 9.62 -16.76
N ILE A 469 -13.01 10.92 -16.77
CA ILE A 469 -13.53 11.89 -15.78
C ILE A 469 -14.49 12.89 -16.46
N ALA A 470 -15.69 13.00 -15.91
CA ALA A 470 -16.68 14.02 -16.20
C ALA A 470 -17.01 14.85 -14.96
N ILE A 471 -17.61 16.03 -15.20
CA ILE A 471 -17.98 16.97 -14.15
C ILE A 471 -19.41 17.45 -14.42
N ILE A 472 -20.27 17.37 -13.41
CA ILE A 472 -21.58 18.00 -13.41
C ILE A 472 -21.56 19.06 -12.30
N GLU A 473 -21.46 20.32 -12.69
CA GLU A 473 -21.28 21.43 -11.75
C GLU A 473 -22.36 22.51 -11.85
N GLU A 474 -22.66 23.14 -10.71
CA GLU A 474 -23.44 24.37 -10.56
C GLU A 474 -24.71 24.41 -11.44
N ARG A 475 -24.71 25.18 -12.54
CA ARG A 475 -25.89 25.35 -13.40
C ARG A 475 -26.28 24.08 -14.15
N ALA A 476 -25.32 23.25 -14.57
CA ALA A 476 -25.63 21.98 -15.21
C ALA A 476 -26.30 21.01 -14.21
N LEU A 477 -25.80 20.98 -12.97
CA LEU A 477 -26.39 20.20 -11.89
C LEU A 477 -27.80 20.70 -11.55
N ALA A 478 -27.99 22.02 -11.42
CA ALA A 478 -29.31 22.61 -11.15
C ALA A 478 -30.31 22.30 -12.28
N ALA A 479 -29.88 22.38 -13.54
CA ALA A 479 -30.73 22.04 -14.68
C ALA A 479 -31.12 20.55 -14.69
N LEU A 480 -30.18 19.66 -14.39
CA LEU A 480 -30.42 18.23 -14.25
C LEU A 480 -31.47 17.94 -13.17
N LEU A 481 -31.31 18.53 -11.98
CA LEU A 481 -32.24 18.34 -10.87
C LEU A 481 -33.63 18.94 -11.17
N LEU A 482 -33.70 20.12 -11.80
CA LEU A 482 -34.97 20.74 -12.20
C LEU A 482 -35.74 19.90 -13.22
N MET A 483 -35.05 19.37 -14.24
CA MET A 483 -35.65 18.51 -15.26
C MET A 483 -36.32 17.27 -14.63
N ASN A 484 -35.78 16.79 -13.51
CA ASN A 484 -36.25 15.61 -12.80
C ASN A 484 -37.14 15.92 -11.58
N ASN A 485 -37.44 17.20 -11.29
CA ASN A 485 -38.19 17.66 -10.12
C ASN A 485 -37.52 17.31 -8.76
N GLU A 486 -36.19 17.41 -8.71
CA GLU A 486 -35.35 17.03 -7.56
C GLU A 486 -34.61 18.22 -6.91
N LEU A 487 -34.88 19.46 -7.34
CA LEU A 487 -34.23 20.69 -6.84
C LEU A 487 -35.07 21.49 -5.84
#